data_AF-A0A0T6A0E5-F1
#
_entry.id   AF-A0A0T6A0E5-F1
#
_cell.length_a   1.000
_cell.length_b   1.000
_cell.length_c   1.000
_cell.angle_alpha   90.00
_cell.angle_beta   90.00
_cell.angle_gamma   90.00
#
_symmetry.space_group_name_H-M   'P 1'
#
loop_
_entity.id
_entity.type
_entity.pdbx_description
1 polymer ?
#
loop_
_entity_poly.entity_id
_entity_poly.type
_entity_poly.pdbx_seq_one_letter_code
_entity_poly.pdbx_strand_id
1 'polypeptide(L)'
;MESLGCFDRISIEDPTLSENGIATRYLLWSGPHIVSTRLLFRYERPILDPHDPLMRNLARLIVTMPVINYGLFTDAITLRFPLEAVDVRMVEAMLENTAREIYLNKILGENPFLLPEYRPTAFVKPDRFCRAVLQVDGVERLSWKVALDPTGYAVSSSGGKESLLSYGILDEIGLKPHCCFFNESGRHWYTALNAYRYFRANVPRTWRVWSNVDRLYNFVLRHLKIIRRDFHRVRADIYPIRLFTVEVMAAAFLPILYRERIGHLVIGNEFDTTQRSRSHGVTHYDMVYDQSRDFDDFMTRYFRRKGFPIRQCSIVRPLSELLIERILGRRYPDLFRLQTSCHAAHLDGNRVLPCGRCEKCQRVMALMIANDLDPTVIGYRNEDILLLAHRLKRTRLRQEGAAVRHLCHLLWRRNPEMLPGNRPPRSRAEIEYLRFDREHSPLDTIPPPIRGSVLRIMLKYAEGIVRRRGRRWIPCDLQETLERGREDRGKREEQAP
;
A
#
# COMPACT_ATOMS: atom_id res chain seq x y z
N MET A 1 -28.18 -20.14 0.93
CA MET A 1 -27.24 -19.00 1.06
C MET A 1 -27.90 -17.80 0.41
N GLU A 2 -27.98 -16.68 1.12
CA GLU A 2 -28.49 -15.45 0.51
C GLU A 2 -27.49 -14.85 -0.50
N SER A 3 -28.02 -14.11 -1.48
CA SER A 3 -27.18 -13.42 -2.48
C SER A 3 -26.32 -12.33 -1.83
N LEU A 4 -25.04 -12.28 -2.20
CA LEU A 4 -24.09 -11.21 -1.82
C LEU A 4 -24.44 -9.85 -2.47
N GLY A 5 -25.31 -9.83 -3.48
CA GLY A 5 -25.78 -8.58 -4.10
C GLY A 5 -26.54 -7.71 -3.10
N CYS A 6 -26.03 -6.52 -2.84
CA CYS A 6 -26.55 -5.55 -1.88
C CYS A 6 -27.20 -4.33 -2.54
N PHE A 7 -26.73 -3.96 -3.74
CA PHE A 7 -27.19 -2.77 -4.45
C PHE A 7 -27.50 -3.11 -5.90
N ASP A 8 -28.60 -2.59 -6.44
CA ASP A 8 -28.87 -2.70 -7.87
C ASP A 8 -27.89 -1.82 -8.65
N ARG A 9 -27.53 -0.67 -8.08
CA ARG A 9 -26.61 0.28 -8.71
C ARG A 9 -25.85 1.13 -7.71
N ILE A 10 -24.57 1.32 -7.95
CA ILE A 10 -23.78 2.41 -7.37
C ILE A 10 -23.52 3.44 -8.47
N SER A 11 -23.86 4.70 -8.24
CA SER A 11 -23.63 5.78 -9.20
C SER A 11 -22.77 6.88 -8.62
N ILE A 12 -21.85 7.39 -9.44
CA ILE A 12 -20.93 8.49 -9.07
C ILE A 12 -21.18 9.64 -10.03
N GLU A 13 -21.44 10.83 -9.50
CA GLU A 13 -21.68 12.04 -10.29
C GLU A 13 -20.36 12.62 -10.84
N ASP A 14 -20.42 13.40 -11.93
CA ASP A 14 -19.25 14.12 -12.45
C ASP A 14 -18.69 15.02 -11.34
N PRO A 15 -17.40 14.87 -10.95
CA PRO A 15 -16.84 15.69 -9.90
C PRO A 15 -16.79 17.17 -10.27
N THR A 16 -17.14 18.00 -9.30
CA THR A 16 -16.83 19.43 -9.32
C THR A 16 -15.37 19.66 -8.92
N LEU A 17 -14.69 20.54 -9.66
CA LEU A 17 -13.31 20.93 -9.39
C LEU A 17 -13.24 22.40 -8.98
N SER A 18 -12.44 22.67 -7.97
CA SER A 18 -11.96 24.00 -7.58
C SER A 18 -10.43 23.97 -7.57
N GLU A 19 -9.76 25.11 -7.44
CA GLU A 19 -8.28 25.16 -7.51
C GLU A 19 -7.57 24.23 -6.52
N ASN A 20 -8.22 23.86 -5.41
CA ASN A 20 -7.66 22.99 -4.37
C ASN A 20 -8.58 21.85 -3.93
N GLY A 21 -9.62 21.52 -4.70
CA GLY A 21 -10.57 20.50 -4.26
C GLY A 21 -11.33 19.79 -5.37
N ILE A 22 -11.61 18.51 -5.13
CA ILE A 22 -12.44 17.63 -5.95
C ILE A 22 -13.61 17.18 -5.08
N ALA A 23 -14.84 17.28 -5.60
CA ALA A 23 -16.03 16.83 -4.87
C ALA A 23 -17.04 16.15 -5.79
N THR A 24 -17.53 14.99 -5.39
CA THR A 24 -18.61 14.25 -6.07
C THR A 24 -19.62 13.69 -5.07
N ARG A 25 -20.78 13.26 -5.57
CA ARG A 25 -21.78 12.49 -4.83
C ARG A 25 -21.77 11.03 -5.26
N TYR A 26 -21.82 10.14 -4.28
CA TYR A 26 -22.08 8.71 -4.44
C TYR A 26 -23.54 8.43 -4.11
N LEU A 27 -24.21 7.66 -4.95
CA LEU A 27 -25.59 7.20 -4.76
C LEU A 27 -25.60 5.67 -4.75
N LEU A 28 -26.23 5.08 -3.73
CA LEU A 28 -26.45 3.64 -3.61
C LEU A 28 -27.94 3.36 -3.79
N TRP A 29 -28.28 2.52 -4.77
CA TRP A 29 -29.65 2.14 -5.11
C TRP A 29 -29.92 0.71 -4.64
N SER A 30 -31.04 0.52 -3.93
CA SER A 30 -31.57 -0.78 -3.50
C SER A 30 -33.09 -0.77 -3.63
N GLY A 31 -33.60 -1.33 -4.74
CA GLY A 31 -34.98 -1.22 -5.18
C GLY A 31 -35.41 0.25 -5.29
N PRO A 32 -36.50 0.65 -4.62
CA PRO A 32 -36.97 2.04 -4.63
C PRO A 32 -36.13 2.97 -3.73
N HIS A 33 -35.23 2.43 -2.91
CA HIS A 33 -34.48 3.22 -1.93
C HIS A 33 -33.16 3.74 -2.52
N ILE A 34 -32.90 5.03 -2.30
CA ILE A 34 -31.67 5.69 -2.70
C ILE A 34 -31.09 6.39 -1.48
N VAL A 35 -29.83 6.09 -1.17
CA VAL A 35 -29.06 6.82 -0.16
C VAL A 35 -27.85 7.45 -0.83
N SER A 36 -27.40 8.59 -0.33
CA SER A 36 -26.23 9.27 -0.90
C SER A 36 -25.27 9.82 0.14
N THR A 37 -24.02 10.01 -0.28
CA THR A 37 -22.97 10.68 0.49
C THR A 37 -22.03 11.44 -0.44
N ARG A 38 -21.22 12.34 0.11
CA ARG A 38 -20.23 13.11 -0.67
C ARG A 38 -18.84 12.54 -0.46
N LEU A 39 -18.09 12.41 -1.55
CA LEU A 39 -16.65 12.15 -1.53
C LEU A 39 -15.90 13.45 -1.86
N LEU A 40 -14.92 13.78 -1.04
CA LEU A 40 -14.15 15.02 -1.11
C LEU A 40 -12.65 14.70 -1.10
N PHE A 41 -11.90 15.44 -1.89
CA PHE A 41 -10.44 15.55 -1.80
C PHE A 41 -10.08 17.04 -1.70
N ARG A 42 -9.17 17.38 -0.80
CA ARG A 42 -8.67 18.75 -0.59
C ARG A 42 -7.16 18.78 -0.56
N TYR A 43 -6.58 19.61 -1.40
CA TYR A 43 -5.15 19.86 -1.48
C TYR A 43 -4.82 21.08 -0.61
N GLU A 44 -3.65 21.08 0.05
CA GLU A 44 -3.27 22.21 0.92
C GLU A 44 -3.01 23.52 0.18
N ARG A 45 -2.71 23.40 -1.11
CA ARG A 45 -2.35 24.52 -1.98
C ARG A 45 -3.14 24.40 -3.29
N PRO A 46 -3.42 25.52 -3.97
CA PRO A 46 -3.94 25.51 -5.33
C PRO A 46 -3.04 24.67 -6.25
N ILE A 47 -3.58 23.63 -6.85
CA ILE A 47 -2.86 22.74 -7.77
C ILE A 47 -3.74 22.21 -8.91
N LEU A 48 -5.06 22.32 -8.77
CA LEU A 48 -6.01 21.88 -9.78
C LEU A 48 -6.33 23.05 -10.71
N ASP A 49 -6.40 22.77 -12.00
CA ASP A 49 -6.94 23.68 -13.01
C ASP A 49 -8.23 23.05 -13.57
N PRO A 50 -9.41 23.60 -13.26
CA PRO A 50 -10.69 23.09 -13.80
C PRO A 50 -10.80 23.21 -15.32
N HIS A 51 -10.01 24.08 -15.96
CA HIS A 51 -10.02 24.27 -17.41
C HIS A 51 -9.10 23.28 -18.14
N ASP A 52 -8.15 22.67 -17.44
CA ASP A 52 -7.26 21.65 -17.97
C ASP A 52 -8.00 20.29 -18.19
N PRO A 53 -8.08 19.79 -19.43
CA PRO A 53 -8.74 18.52 -19.73
C PRO A 53 -8.14 17.30 -19.03
N LEU A 54 -6.81 17.21 -18.93
CA LEU A 54 -6.14 16.11 -18.23
C LEU A 54 -6.42 16.20 -16.74
N MET A 55 -6.42 17.40 -16.15
CA MET A 55 -6.77 17.56 -14.74
C MET A 55 -8.20 17.11 -14.43
N ARG A 56 -9.18 17.46 -15.28
CA ARG A 56 -10.56 16.97 -15.15
C ARG A 56 -10.65 15.45 -15.24
N ASN A 57 -9.96 14.85 -16.21
CA ASN A 57 -9.92 13.41 -16.36
C ASN A 57 -9.26 12.73 -15.13
N LEU A 58 -8.16 13.27 -14.61
CA LEU A 58 -7.53 12.76 -13.37
C LEU A 58 -8.48 12.87 -12.17
N ALA A 59 -9.25 13.96 -12.04
CA ALA A 59 -10.22 14.10 -10.97
C ALA A 59 -11.35 13.05 -11.05
N ARG A 60 -11.85 12.78 -12.26
CA ARG A 60 -12.82 11.69 -12.53
C ARG A 60 -12.26 10.32 -12.20
N LEU A 61 -10.99 10.09 -12.54
CA LEU A 61 -10.27 8.86 -12.20
C LEU A 61 -10.14 8.70 -10.68
N ILE A 62 -9.72 9.76 -9.96
CA ILE A 62 -9.57 9.77 -8.49
C ILE A 62 -10.88 9.37 -7.80
N VAL A 63 -11.99 10.00 -8.19
CA VAL A 63 -13.28 9.70 -7.57
C VAL A 63 -13.86 8.35 -8.00
N THR A 64 -13.29 7.69 -9.01
CA THR A 64 -13.69 6.33 -9.38
C THR A 64 -13.04 5.29 -8.47
N MET A 65 -11.78 5.49 -8.06
CA MET A 65 -10.98 4.48 -7.34
C MET A 65 -11.67 3.80 -6.15
N PRO A 66 -12.40 4.50 -5.25
CA PRO A 66 -13.01 3.84 -4.10
C PRO A 66 -14.05 2.78 -4.47
N VAL A 67 -14.74 2.92 -5.62
CA VAL A 67 -15.86 2.04 -6.00
C VAL A 67 -15.40 0.64 -6.40
N ILE A 68 -14.12 0.48 -6.75
CA ILE A 68 -13.50 -0.79 -7.15
C ILE A 68 -13.69 -1.87 -6.08
N ASN A 69 -13.77 -1.49 -4.79
CA ASN A 69 -14.01 -2.40 -3.68
C ASN A 69 -15.42 -3.02 -3.66
N TYR A 70 -16.34 -2.56 -4.51
CA TYR A 70 -17.77 -2.90 -4.41
C TYR A 70 -18.33 -3.66 -5.60
N GLY A 71 -17.50 -3.98 -6.60
CA GLY A 71 -17.93 -4.73 -7.80
C GLY A 71 -18.55 -6.10 -7.52
N LEU A 72 -18.23 -6.72 -6.38
CA LEU A 72 -18.84 -7.99 -5.94
C LEU A 72 -20.28 -7.82 -5.41
N PHE A 73 -20.63 -6.63 -4.92
CA PHE A 73 -21.84 -6.39 -4.12
C PHE A 73 -22.92 -5.59 -4.85
N THR A 74 -22.71 -5.25 -6.12
CA THR A 74 -23.67 -4.47 -6.91
C THR A 74 -23.84 -5.01 -8.33
N ASP A 75 -25.03 -4.84 -8.92
CA ASP A 75 -25.31 -5.26 -10.30
C ASP A 75 -24.75 -4.27 -11.33
N ALA A 76 -24.72 -2.97 -11.02
CA ALA A 76 -24.18 -1.94 -11.92
C ALA A 76 -23.35 -0.88 -11.17
N ILE A 77 -22.27 -0.42 -11.81
CA ILE A 77 -21.54 0.79 -11.40
C ILE A 77 -21.66 1.80 -12.54
N THR A 78 -22.30 2.94 -12.27
CA THR A 78 -22.53 3.99 -13.28
C THR A 78 -21.69 5.23 -12.97
N LEU A 79 -20.71 5.50 -13.81
CA LEU A 79 -19.91 6.72 -13.80
C LEU A 79 -20.61 7.76 -14.67
N ARG A 80 -21.20 8.79 -14.06
CA ARG A 80 -21.97 9.83 -14.76
C ARG A 80 -21.08 10.91 -15.38
N PHE A 81 -20.00 10.46 -15.97
CA PHE A 81 -18.97 11.25 -16.60
C PHE A 81 -18.17 10.36 -17.53
N PRO A 82 -17.58 10.93 -18.59
CA PRO A 82 -16.80 10.15 -19.51
C PRO A 82 -15.39 9.89 -18.93
N LEU A 83 -14.78 8.78 -19.34
CA LEU A 83 -13.40 8.41 -19.05
C LEU A 83 -12.68 8.05 -20.35
N GLU A 84 -11.35 8.05 -20.37
CA GLU A 84 -10.66 7.50 -21.52
C GLU A 84 -10.82 5.99 -21.61
N ALA A 85 -10.72 5.44 -22.82
CA ALA A 85 -10.78 4.00 -23.05
C ALA A 85 -9.74 3.21 -22.23
N VAL A 86 -8.56 3.80 -21.97
CA VAL A 86 -7.52 3.19 -21.14
C VAL A 86 -7.90 3.16 -19.66
N ASP A 87 -8.62 4.18 -19.18
CA ASP A 87 -9.12 4.25 -17.81
C ASP A 87 -10.24 3.23 -17.58
N VAL A 88 -11.18 3.14 -18.52
CA VAL A 88 -12.28 2.16 -18.47
C VAL A 88 -11.72 0.74 -18.35
N ARG A 89 -10.80 0.35 -19.23
CA ARG A 89 -10.16 -0.98 -19.19
C ARG A 89 -9.42 -1.24 -17.87
N MET A 90 -8.78 -0.20 -17.31
CA MET A 90 -8.10 -0.31 -16.02
C MET A 90 -9.11 -0.57 -14.90
N VAL A 91 -10.20 0.22 -14.85
CA VAL A 91 -11.25 0.08 -13.83
C VAL A 91 -11.93 -1.29 -13.94
N GLU A 92 -12.25 -1.78 -15.13
CA GLU A 92 -12.82 -3.13 -15.34
C GLU A 92 -11.89 -4.24 -14.83
N ALA A 93 -10.60 -4.16 -15.16
CA ALA A 93 -9.61 -5.13 -14.71
C ALA A 93 -9.48 -5.12 -13.17
N MET A 94 -9.52 -3.94 -12.55
CA MET A 94 -9.42 -3.80 -11.11
C MET A 94 -10.69 -4.21 -10.38
N LEU A 95 -11.87 -3.99 -10.96
CA LEU A 95 -13.15 -4.50 -10.44
C LEU A 95 -13.14 -6.03 -10.38
N GLU A 96 -12.72 -6.69 -11.46
CA GLU A 96 -12.63 -8.16 -11.51
C GLU A 96 -11.60 -8.71 -10.51
N ASN A 97 -10.38 -8.14 -10.50
CA ASN A 97 -9.33 -8.58 -9.60
C ASN A 97 -9.73 -8.38 -8.12
N THR A 98 -10.23 -7.19 -7.78
CA THR A 98 -10.61 -6.86 -6.40
C THR A 98 -11.80 -7.70 -5.95
N ALA A 99 -12.81 -7.92 -6.79
CA ALA A 99 -13.93 -8.80 -6.47
C ALA A 99 -13.45 -10.24 -6.16
N ARG A 100 -12.49 -10.76 -6.94
CA ARG A 100 -11.86 -12.07 -6.70
C ARG A 100 -11.13 -12.10 -5.35
N GLU A 101 -10.30 -11.11 -5.05
CA GLU A 101 -9.58 -11.03 -3.77
C GLU A 101 -10.54 -10.92 -2.58
N ILE A 102 -11.59 -10.11 -2.70
CA ILE A 102 -12.61 -9.97 -1.64
C ILE A 102 -13.36 -11.28 -1.44
N TYR A 103 -13.80 -11.93 -2.52
CA TYR A 103 -14.52 -13.19 -2.42
C TYR A 103 -13.68 -14.27 -1.72
N LEU A 104 -12.45 -14.50 -2.19
CA LEU A 104 -11.58 -15.55 -1.64
C LEU A 104 -11.14 -15.25 -0.21
N ASN A 105 -10.75 -14.02 0.10
CA ASN A 105 -10.11 -13.72 1.39
C ASN A 105 -11.07 -13.16 2.45
N LYS A 106 -12.17 -12.50 2.05
CA LYS A 106 -13.12 -11.85 2.98
C LYS A 106 -14.48 -12.53 3.07
N ILE A 107 -14.90 -13.26 2.04
CA ILE A 107 -16.19 -13.97 2.06
C ILE A 107 -15.99 -15.43 2.46
N LEU A 108 -15.06 -16.13 1.81
CA LEU A 108 -14.72 -17.51 2.19
C LEU A 108 -13.80 -17.58 3.43
N GLY A 109 -12.96 -16.56 3.61
CA GLY A 109 -12.05 -16.46 4.74
C GLY A 109 -12.73 -16.09 6.06
N GLU A 110 -11.97 -16.17 7.15
CA GLU A 110 -12.44 -15.70 8.46
C GLU A 110 -12.69 -14.19 8.45
N ASN A 111 -13.94 -13.80 8.66
CA ASN A 111 -14.37 -12.41 8.67
C ASN A 111 -15.37 -12.15 9.80
N PRO A 112 -14.98 -11.54 10.93
CA PRO A 112 -15.85 -11.32 12.08
C PRO A 112 -16.95 -10.26 11.83
N PHE A 113 -16.89 -9.57 10.69
CA PHE A 113 -17.86 -8.56 10.29
C PHE A 113 -19.02 -9.13 9.46
N LEU A 114 -18.79 -10.28 8.80
CA LEU A 114 -19.76 -10.93 7.93
C LEU A 114 -20.81 -11.69 8.76
N LEU A 115 -22.08 -11.43 8.47
CA LEU A 115 -23.21 -12.13 9.09
C LEU A 115 -23.25 -13.61 8.66
N PRO A 116 -23.57 -14.56 9.58
CA PRO A 116 -23.49 -16.00 9.31
C PRO A 116 -24.29 -16.49 8.09
N GLU A 117 -25.47 -15.91 7.84
CA GLU A 117 -26.39 -16.29 6.75
C GLU A 117 -25.85 -16.01 5.34
N TYR A 118 -24.84 -15.15 5.23
CA TYR A 118 -24.15 -14.83 3.97
C TYR A 118 -22.82 -15.60 3.79
N ARG A 119 -22.46 -16.47 4.75
CA ARG A 119 -21.26 -17.30 4.61
C ARG A 119 -21.52 -18.44 3.62
N PRO A 120 -20.67 -18.59 2.58
CA PRO A 120 -20.79 -19.74 1.69
C PRO A 120 -20.54 -21.05 2.44
N THR A 121 -21.43 -22.02 2.24
CA THR A 121 -21.28 -23.38 2.78
C THR A 121 -20.40 -24.26 1.89
N ALA A 122 -20.25 -23.88 0.62
CA ALA A 122 -19.37 -24.52 -0.35
C ALA A 122 -18.82 -23.49 -1.34
N PHE A 123 -17.64 -23.77 -1.89
CA PHE A 123 -17.08 -22.97 -2.97
C PHE A 123 -17.54 -23.48 -4.33
N VAL A 124 -18.16 -22.59 -5.11
CA VAL A 124 -18.39 -22.76 -6.54
C VAL A 124 -17.65 -21.64 -7.26
N LYS A 125 -16.76 -22.00 -8.17
CA LYS A 125 -16.00 -21.01 -8.96
C LYS A 125 -16.95 -20.34 -9.95
N PRO A 126 -17.17 -19.01 -9.86
CA PRO A 126 -17.96 -18.32 -10.86
C PRO A 126 -17.14 -18.08 -12.14
N ASP A 127 -17.82 -17.85 -13.26
CA ASP A 127 -17.17 -17.43 -14.52
C ASP A 127 -16.49 -16.05 -14.38
N ARG A 128 -17.15 -15.16 -13.61
CA ARG A 128 -16.63 -13.85 -13.21
C ARG A 128 -16.88 -13.61 -11.74
N PHE A 129 -15.90 -13.05 -11.04
CA PHE A 129 -16.07 -12.66 -9.64
C PHE A 129 -16.75 -11.30 -9.52
N CYS A 130 -16.49 -10.37 -10.44
CA CYS A 130 -17.20 -9.10 -10.44
C CYS A 130 -18.64 -9.30 -10.93
N ARG A 131 -19.58 -8.87 -10.10
CA ARG A 131 -21.01 -8.85 -10.40
C ARG A 131 -21.38 -7.62 -11.20
N ALA A 132 -20.74 -6.50 -10.90
CA ALA A 132 -21.07 -5.21 -11.48
C ALA A 132 -20.74 -5.14 -12.96
N VAL A 133 -21.70 -4.64 -13.74
CA VAL A 133 -21.45 -4.10 -15.08
C VAL A 133 -21.05 -2.64 -14.94
N LEU A 134 -19.88 -2.28 -15.48
CA LEU A 134 -19.43 -0.90 -15.51
C LEU A 134 -20.13 -0.15 -16.66
N GLN A 135 -20.76 0.97 -16.33
CA GLN A 135 -21.41 1.88 -17.27
C GLN A 135 -20.75 3.25 -17.13
N VAL A 136 -20.36 3.84 -18.25
CA VAL A 136 -19.66 5.13 -18.29
C VAL A 136 -20.39 6.04 -19.27
N ASP A 137 -20.68 7.28 -18.87
CA ASP A 137 -21.38 8.28 -19.69
C ASP A 137 -20.45 8.86 -20.77
N GLY A 138 -19.96 7.98 -21.64
CA GLY A 138 -19.09 8.30 -22.77
C GLY A 138 -17.65 7.85 -22.59
N VAL A 139 -16.94 7.76 -23.72
CA VAL A 139 -15.51 7.49 -23.76
C VAL A 139 -14.81 8.70 -24.36
N GLU A 140 -14.00 9.39 -23.56
CA GLU A 140 -13.21 10.52 -24.05
C GLU A 140 -12.05 10.02 -24.91
N ARG A 141 -11.75 10.77 -25.98
CA ARG A 141 -10.54 10.59 -26.78
C ARG A 141 -9.69 11.84 -26.62
N LEU A 142 -8.95 11.88 -25.53
CA LEU A 142 -8.05 12.99 -25.25
C LEU A 142 -6.64 12.56 -25.66
N SER A 143 -5.90 13.47 -26.28
CA SER A 143 -4.52 13.23 -26.67
C SER A 143 -3.63 14.16 -25.87
N TRP A 144 -2.86 13.60 -24.96
CA TRP A 144 -1.79 14.30 -24.27
C TRP A 144 -0.55 13.42 -24.23
N LYS A 145 0.60 14.09 -24.17
CA LYS A 145 1.88 13.48 -23.84
C LYS A 145 2.54 14.36 -22.81
N VAL A 146 2.61 13.87 -21.58
CA VAL A 146 3.22 14.63 -20.49
C VAL A 146 4.72 14.29 -20.44
N ALA A 147 5.56 15.31 -20.59
CA ALA A 147 6.98 15.20 -20.31
C ALA A 147 7.21 15.30 -18.79
N LEU A 148 7.82 14.27 -18.21
CA LEU A 148 8.08 14.16 -16.78
C LEU A 148 9.58 14.27 -16.49
N ASP A 149 9.93 14.85 -15.35
CA ASP A 149 11.26 14.91 -14.78
C ASP A 149 11.66 13.50 -14.28
N PRO A 150 12.65 12.84 -14.91
CA PRO A 150 13.11 11.52 -14.50
C PRO A 150 13.83 11.54 -13.13
N THR A 151 14.16 12.71 -12.59
CA THR A 151 14.75 12.88 -11.25
C THR A 151 13.70 13.17 -10.16
N GLY A 152 12.44 13.38 -10.55
CA GLY A 152 11.32 13.61 -9.64
C GLY A 152 10.73 12.30 -9.13
N TYR A 153 10.60 12.19 -7.80
CA TYR A 153 10.03 11.01 -7.13
C TYR A 153 8.97 11.43 -6.10
N ALA A 154 7.70 11.10 -6.34
CA ALA A 154 6.65 11.22 -5.33
C ALA A 154 6.70 10.01 -4.41
N VAL A 155 7.08 10.21 -3.15
CA VAL A 155 7.04 9.18 -2.12
C VAL A 155 5.66 9.22 -1.47
N SER A 156 4.88 8.14 -1.63
CA SER A 156 3.64 7.94 -0.88
C SER A 156 3.99 7.72 0.59
N SER A 157 3.84 8.77 1.39
CA SER A 157 4.35 8.81 2.76
C SER A 157 3.25 8.53 3.77
N SER A 158 3.45 7.46 4.54
CA SER A 158 2.60 7.07 5.66
C SER A 158 3.18 7.49 7.02
N GLY A 159 4.39 8.07 7.04
CA GLY A 159 5.20 8.21 8.27
C GLY A 159 5.73 6.88 8.81
N GLY A 160 5.53 5.78 8.08
CA GLY A 160 6.10 4.47 8.37
C GLY A 160 7.53 4.33 7.85
N LYS A 161 8.21 3.29 8.34
CA LYS A 161 9.64 3.03 8.12
C LYS A 161 10.02 2.91 6.65
N GLU A 162 9.19 2.25 5.83
CA GLU A 162 9.43 2.04 4.40
C GLU A 162 9.45 3.37 3.64
N SER A 163 8.47 4.23 3.91
CA SER A 163 8.34 5.53 3.24
C SER A 163 9.41 6.52 3.69
N LEU A 164 9.76 6.52 4.98
CA LEU A 164 10.84 7.35 5.53
C LEU A 164 12.21 6.92 4.97
N LEU A 165 12.47 5.61 4.92
CA LEU A 165 13.68 5.07 4.32
C LEU A 165 13.76 5.40 2.82
N SER A 166 12.64 5.25 2.11
CA SER A 166 12.58 5.56 0.68
C SER A 166 12.92 7.04 0.43
N TYR A 167 12.35 7.95 1.23
CA TYR A 167 12.71 9.37 1.17
C TYR A 167 14.20 9.59 1.44
N GLY A 168 14.73 9.08 2.55
CA GLY A 168 16.13 9.30 2.95
C GLY A 168 17.13 8.82 1.90
N ILE A 169 16.89 7.65 1.30
CA ILE A 169 17.74 7.13 0.21
C ILE A 169 17.68 8.03 -1.02
N LEU A 170 16.50 8.46 -1.45
CA LEU A 170 16.34 9.29 -2.64
C LEU A 170 16.96 10.68 -2.46
N ASP A 171 16.80 11.26 -1.29
CA ASP A 171 17.39 12.56 -0.93
C ASP A 171 18.92 12.47 -0.91
N GLU A 172 19.47 11.43 -0.26
CA GLU A 172 20.92 11.25 -0.16
C GLU A 172 21.61 11.09 -1.52
N ILE A 173 20.98 10.40 -2.48
CA ILE A 173 21.55 10.22 -3.82
C ILE A 173 21.31 11.42 -4.74
N GLY A 174 20.83 12.54 -4.21
CA GLY A 174 20.71 13.82 -4.92
C GLY A 174 19.51 13.93 -5.86
N LEU A 175 18.46 13.14 -5.64
CA LEU A 175 17.23 13.23 -6.43
C LEU A 175 16.28 14.29 -5.84
N LYS A 176 15.12 14.45 -6.46
CA LYS A 176 14.08 15.39 -6.01
C LYS A 176 12.89 14.61 -5.43
N PRO A 177 12.99 14.10 -4.18
CA PRO A 177 11.84 13.49 -3.55
C PRO A 177 10.78 14.56 -3.21
N HIS A 178 9.52 14.24 -3.51
CA HIS A 178 8.32 14.92 -3.06
C HIS A 178 7.64 14.02 -2.04
N CYS A 179 7.45 14.47 -0.80
CA CYS A 179 6.75 13.68 0.21
C CYS A 179 5.25 13.96 0.14
N CYS A 180 4.49 12.96 -0.28
CA CYS A 180 3.05 13.06 -0.46
C CYS A 180 2.31 12.31 0.65
N PHE A 181 1.62 13.06 1.52
CA PHE A 181 0.86 12.51 2.64
C PHE A 181 -0.64 12.46 2.32
N PHE A 182 -1.26 11.30 2.55
CA PHE A 182 -2.71 11.15 2.47
C PHE A 182 -3.34 11.24 3.87
N ASN A 183 -4.26 12.18 4.05
CA ASN A 183 -4.88 12.51 5.31
C ASN A 183 -6.37 12.11 5.31
N GLU A 184 -6.69 10.99 5.93
CA GLU A 184 -8.09 10.58 6.17
C GLU A 184 -8.71 11.36 7.33
N SER A 185 -10.04 11.40 7.42
CA SER A 185 -10.73 12.10 8.51
C SER A 185 -10.57 11.41 9.88
N GLY A 186 -10.21 10.13 9.90
CA GLY A 186 -10.09 9.32 11.10
C GLY A 186 -8.69 9.31 11.74
N ARG A 187 -8.55 8.57 12.84
CA ARG A 187 -7.29 8.43 13.58
C ARG A 187 -6.19 7.71 12.81
N HIS A 188 -6.47 7.11 11.65
CA HIS A 188 -5.42 6.55 10.78
C HIS A 188 -4.38 7.61 10.38
N TRP A 189 -4.79 8.88 10.28
CA TRP A 189 -3.87 9.98 10.02
C TRP A 189 -2.74 10.11 11.06
N TYR A 190 -2.95 9.63 12.29
CA TYR A 190 -1.98 9.79 13.38
C TYR A 190 -0.65 9.12 13.06
N THR A 191 -0.64 8.01 12.32
CA THR A 191 0.62 7.33 11.93
C THR A 191 1.53 8.22 11.09
N ALA A 192 0.95 9.11 10.28
CA ALA A 192 1.69 10.01 9.41
C ALA A 192 1.99 11.36 10.05
N LEU A 193 1.30 11.74 11.13
CA LEU A 193 1.25 13.12 11.61
C LEU A 193 2.59 13.64 12.14
N ASN A 194 3.40 12.80 12.81
CA ASN A 194 4.74 13.17 13.26
C ASN A 194 5.63 13.52 12.06
N ALA A 195 5.70 12.61 11.08
CA ALA A 195 6.45 12.83 9.85
C ALA A 195 5.92 14.04 9.09
N TYR A 196 4.62 14.14 8.85
CA TYR A 196 4.03 15.28 8.13
C TYR A 196 4.39 16.63 8.76
N ARG A 197 4.32 16.76 10.10
CA ARG A 197 4.70 18.00 10.80
C ARG A 197 6.16 18.36 10.56
N TYR A 198 7.07 17.40 10.68
CA TYR A 198 8.48 17.61 10.39
C TYR A 198 8.72 18.00 8.93
N PHE A 199 8.17 17.23 8.00
CA PHE A 199 8.37 17.43 6.56
C PHE A 199 7.77 18.77 6.09
N ARG A 200 6.58 19.15 6.57
CA ARG A 200 5.97 20.44 6.25
C ARG A 200 6.87 21.62 6.67
N ALA A 201 7.57 21.50 7.79
CA ALA A 201 8.44 22.55 8.31
C ALA A 201 9.83 22.58 7.64
N ASN A 202 10.37 21.41 7.24
CA ASN A 202 11.78 21.29 6.85
C ASN A 202 12.00 20.88 5.38
N VAL A 203 10.98 20.37 4.69
CA VAL A 203 11.09 19.82 3.33
C VAL A 203 10.14 20.59 2.39
N PRO A 204 10.65 21.46 1.50
CA PRO A 204 9.80 22.31 0.65
C PRO A 204 8.81 21.54 -0.24
N ARG A 205 9.23 20.36 -0.72
CA ARG A 205 8.44 19.47 -1.60
C ARG A 205 7.51 18.54 -0.81
N THR A 206 6.89 19.06 0.25
CA THR A 206 5.92 18.32 1.05
C THR A 206 4.50 18.66 0.62
N TRP A 207 3.70 17.62 0.41
CA TRP A 207 2.32 17.70 -0.03
C TRP A 207 1.41 16.95 0.92
N ARG A 208 0.20 17.47 1.15
CA ARG A 208 -0.86 16.76 1.83
C ARG A 208 -2.15 16.85 1.03
N VAL A 209 -2.84 15.72 0.95
CA VAL A 209 -4.18 15.62 0.39
C VAL A 209 -5.09 15.08 1.48
N TRP A 210 -6.09 15.85 1.89
CA TRP A 210 -7.13 15.37 2.78
C TRP A 210 -8.28 14.74 2.00
N SER A 211 -8.84 13.65 2.53
CA SER A 211 -10.07 13.05 2.00
C SER A 211 -10.97 12.54 3.11
N ASN A 212 -12.28 12.53 2.84
CA ASN A 212 -13.28 11.86 3.66
C ASN A 212 -13.61 10.44 3.17
N VAL A 213 -12.73 9.81 2.38
CA VAL A 213 -12.95 8.47 1.83
C VAL A 213 -13.22 7.42 2.91
N ASP A 214 -12.63 7.57 4.10
CA ASP A 214 -12.91 6.74 5.28
C ASP A 214 -14.39 6.79 5.68
N ARG A 215 -15.02 7.96 5.56
CA ARG A 215 -16.46 8.15 5.80
C ARG A 215 -17.32 7.57 4.69
N LEU A 216 -16.91 7.70 3.43
CA LEU A 216 -17.58 7.03 2.30
C LEU A 216 -17.62 5.53 2.54
N TYR A 217 -16.49 4.94 2.92
CA TYR A 217 -16.46 3.52 3.15
C TYR A 217 -17.33 3.08 4.33
N ASN A 218 -17.32 3.81 5.45
CA ASN A 218 -18.22 3.54 6.58
C ASN A 218 -19.69 3.71 6.19
N PHE A 219 -20.00 4.67 5.31
CA PHE A 219 -21.33 4.85 4.75
C PHE A 219 -21.74 3.61 3.93
N VAL A 220 -20.90 3.10 3.04
CA VAL A 220 -21.20 1.88 2.26
C VAL A 220 -21.35 0.67 3.19
N LEU A 221 -20.47 0.47 4.18
CA LEU A 221 -20.56 -0.62 5.15
C LEU A 221 -21.90 -0.64 5.91
N ARG A 222 -22.44 0.54 6.27
CA ARG A 222 -23.76 0.63 6.90
C ARG A 222 -24.91 0.20 5.99
N HIS A 223 -24.72 0.17 4.68
CA HIS A 223 -25.76 -0.19 3.71
C HIS A 223 -25.51 -1.55 3.03
N LEU A 224 -24.41 -2.22 3.34
CA LEU A 224 -24.20 -3.60 2.93
C LEU A 224 -24.95 -4.53 3.87
N LYS A 225 -25.99 -5.20 3.37
CA LYS A 225 -26.83 -6.12 4.16
C LYS A 225 -26.05 -7.29 4.76
N ILE A 226 -24.89 -7.63 4.19
CA ILE A 226 -24.04 -8.74 4.65
C ILE A 226 -23.20 -8.40 5.90
N ILE A 227 -23.09 -7.11 6.24
CA ILE A 227 -22.23 -6.63 7.33
C ILE A 227 -23.07 -6.36 8.57
N ARG A 228 -22.61 -6.87 9.72
CA ARG A 228 -23.23 -6.61 11.02
C ARG A 228 -23.30 -5.10 11.32
N ARG A 229 -24.42 -4.64 11.88
CA ARG A 229 -24.68 -3.21 12.13
C ARG A 229 -23.70 -2.57 13.12
N ASP A 230 -23.18 -3.35 14.05
CA ASP A 230 -22.23 -2.93 15.08
C ASP A 230 -20.76 -3.17 14.68
N PHE A 231 -20.44 -3.24 13.38
CA PHE A 231 -19.08 -3.49 12.88
C PHE A 231 -18.00 -2.60 13.52
N HIS A 232 -18.33 -1.36 13.89
CA HIS A 232 -17.43 -0.41 14.54
C HIS A 232 -16.99 -0.84 15.96
N ARG A 233 -17.70 -1.77 16.60
CA ARG A 233 -17.37 -2.34 17.92
C ARG A 233 -16.46 -3.57 17.81
N VAL A 234 -16.33 -4.15 16.62
CA VAL A 234 -15.53 -5.35 16.39
C VAL A 234 -14.06 -4.99 16.43
N ARG A 235 -13.32 -5.58 17.37
CA ARG A 235 -11.88 -5.44 17.47
C ARG A 235 -11.20 -6.46 16.56
N ALA A 236 -10.96 -6.06 15.31
CA ALA A 236 -10.20 -6.86 14.36
C ALA A 236 -9.18 -5.97 13.62
N ASP A 237 -7.96 -6.48 13.46
CA ASP A 237 -6.90 -5.81 12.71
C ASP A 237 -7.00 -6.18 11.22
N ILE A 238 -8.18 -5.98 10.64
CA ILE A 238 -8.49 -6.11 9.21
C ILE A 238 -9.64 -5.17 8.85
N TYR A 239 -9.69 -4.73 7.59
CA TYR A 239 -10.90 -4.11 7.06
C TYR A 239 -12.01 -5.15 6.80
N PRO A 240 -13.30 -4.77 6.96
CA PRO A 240 -14.41 -5.71 6.79
C PRO A 240 -14.47 -6.38 5.42
N ILE A 241 -14.24 -5.62 4.34
CA ILE A 241 -14.30 -6.12 2.96
C ILE A 241 -13.25 -5.49 2.04
N ARG A 242 -12.79 -4.26 2.30
CA ARG A 242 -11.94 -3.51 1.37
C ARG A 242 -10.56 -4.13 1.23
N LEU A 243 -10.07 -4.21 0.00
CA LEU A 243 -8.73 -4.71 -0.36
C LEU A 243 -8.03 -3.87 -1.45
N PHE A 244 -8.67 -2.84 -1.98
CA PHE A 244 -8.08 -1.86 -2.91
C PHE A 244 -8.02 -0.50 -2.21
N THR A 245 -6.92 -0.23 -1.53
CA THR A 245 -6.78 0.93 -0.62
C THR A 245 -5.55 1.75 -0.92
N VAL A 246 -4.40 1.12 -1.17
CA VAL A 246 -3.13 1.82 -1.39
C VAL A 246 -3.23 2.69 -2.65
N GLU A 247 -3.79 2.14 -3.73
CA GLU A 247 -3.94 2.90 -4.97
C GLU A 247 -4.98 4.01 -4.88
N VAL A 248 -5.99 3.89 -4.00
CA VAL A 248 -6.94 5.01 -3.76
C VAL A 248 -6.17 6.22 -3.21
N MET A 249 -5.23 5.98 -2.29
CA MET A 249 -4.37 7.03 -1.73
C MET A 249 -3.37 7.53 -2.78
N ALA A 250 -2.76 6.63 -3.53
CA ALA A 250 -1.75 6.97 -4.54
C ALA A 250 -2.34 7.78 -5.71
N ALA A 251 -3.54 7.42 -6.17
CA ALA A 251 -4.27 8.15 -7.20
C ALA A 251 -4.56 9.61 -6.81
N ALA A 252 -4.80 9.87 -5.52
CA ALA A 252 -5.03 11.24 -5.03
C ALA A 252 -3.82 12.17 -5.24
N PHE A 253 -2.63 11.60 -5.46
CA PHE A 253 -1.41 12.36 -5.75
C PHE A 253 -1.22 12.67 -7.23
N LEU A 254 -1.99 12.08 -8.15
CA LEU A 254 -1.79 12.28 -9.59
C LEU A 254 -1.79 13.76 -10.03
N PRO A 255 -2.64 14.65 -9.49
CA PRO A 255 -2.55 16.08 -9.77
C PRO A 255 -1.22 16.71 -9.37
N ILE A 256 -0.64 16.27 -8.24
CA ILE A 256 0.69 16.71 -7.80
C ILE A 256 1.75 16.23 -8.79
N LEU A 257 1.72 14.94 -9.16
CA LEU A 257 2.67 14.38 -10.11
C LEU A 257 2.58 15.08 -11.46
N TYR A 258 1.38 15.46 -11.89
CA TYR A 258 1.18 16.15 -13.16
C TYR A 258 1.72 17.59 -13.12
N ARG A 259 1.35 18.37 -12.11
CA ARG A 259 1.75 19.79 -12.00
C ARG A 259 3.24 19.98 -11.76
N GLU A 260 3.82 19.10 -10.94
CA GLU A 260 5.25 19.12 -10.62
C GLU A 260 6.09 18.30 -11.61
N ARG A 261 5.45 17.72 -12.65
CA ARG A 261 6.09 16.89 -13.68
C ARG A 261 6.91 15.74 -13.10
N ILE A 262 6.40 15.03 -12.10
CA ILE A 262 7.12 13.95 -11.40
C ILE A 262 7.03 12.65 -12.21
N GLY A 263 8.18 12.04 -12.53
CA GLY A 263 8.25 10.80 -13.32
C GLY A 263 8.00 9.50 -12.55
N HIS A 264 8.14 9.51 -11.22
CA HIS A 264 8.11 8.29 -10.42
C HIS A 264 7.16 8.40 -9.23
N LEU A 265 6.40 7.33 -8.99
CA LEU A 265 5.57 7.14 -7.80
C LEU A 265 6.16 6.00 -6.98
N VAL A 266 6.63 6.30 -5.77
CA VAL A 266 7.26 5.35 -4.88
C VAL A 266 6.29 4.93 -3.78
N ILE A 267 5.97 3.64 -3.76
CA ILE A 267 5.20 2.98 -2.70
C ILE A 267 6.17 2.13 -1.87
N GLY A 268 6.10 2.27 -0.55
CA GLY A 268 6.99 1.54 0.37
C GLY A 268 6.59 0.08 0.52
N ASN A 269 6.92 -0.75 -0.47
CA ASN A 269 6.57 -2.18 -0.51
C ASN A 269 7.85 -3.03 -0.41
N GLU A 270 8.03 -3.75 0.69
CA GLU A 270 9.17 -4.63 0.98
C GLU A 270 9.03 -6.03 0.33
N PHE A 271 9.95 -6.95 0.62
CA PHE A 271 10.04 -8.25 -0.07
C PHE A 271 8.78 -9.11 0.04
N ASP A 272 8.10 -9.13 1.19
CA ASP A 272 6.93 -9.98 1.44
C ASP A 272 5.59 -9.35 1.03
N THR A 273 5.61 -8.25 0.26
CA THR A 273 4.41 -7.57 -0.26
C THR A 273 3.91 -8.13 -1.60
N THR A 274 4.58 -9.14 -2.16
CA THR A 274 4.09 -9.89 -3.34
C THR A 274 3.86 -11.33 -2.93
N GLN A 275 2.61 -11.70 -2.66
CA GLN A 275 2.27 -13.05 -2.20
C GLN A 275 1.27 -13.70 -3.13
N ARG A 276 1.73 -14.43 -4.14
CA ARG A 276 0.84 -15.24 -4.96
C ARG A 276 0.50 -16.54 -4.24
N SER A 277 -0.80 -16.80 -4.11
CA SER A 277 -1.33 -18.02 -3.53
C SER A 277 -2.34 -18.67 -4.46
N ARG A 278 -2.70 -19.92 -4.17
CA ARG A 278 -3.74 -20.65 -4.88
C ARG A 278 -4.66 -21.30 -3.86
N SER A 279 -5.93 -20.90 -3.89
CA SER A 279 -6.98 -21.51 -3.08
C SER A 279 -8.15 -21.87 -3.99
N HIS A 280 -8.75 -23.04 -3.75
CA HIS A 280 -9.87 -23.55 -4.55
C HIS A 280 -9.63 -23.53 -6.08
N GLY A 281 -8.40 -23.79 -6.51
CA GLY A 281 -8.01 -23.78 -7.92
C GLY A 281 -7.79 -22.38 -8.53
N VAL A 282 -8.02 -21.30 -7.78
CA VAL A 282 -7.93 -19.89 -8.22
C VAL A 282 -6.66 -19.24 -7.68
N THR A 283 -5.91 -18.57 -8.56
CA THR A 283 -4.74 -17.78 -8.19
C THR A 283 -5.16 -16.41 -7.65
N HIS A 284 -4.58 -16.00 -6.53
CA HIS A 284 -4.87 -14.74 -5.85
C HIS A 284 -3.62 -14.20 -5.13
N TYR A 285 -3.71 -13.02 -4.52
CA TYR A 285 -2.58 -12.29 -3.96
C TYR A 285 -2.60 -12.19 -2.42
N ASP A 286 -3.31 -13.10 -1.75
CA ASP A 286 -3.47 -13.12 -0.29
C ASP A 286 -3.72 -11.72 0.31
N MET A 287 -4.66 -10.97 -0.30
CA MET A 287 -5.08 -9.62 0.12
C MET A 287 -4.12 -8.46 -0.18
N VAL A 288 -2.96 -8.69 -0.79
CA VAL A 288 -1.93 -7.65 -1.01
C VAL A 288 -1.69 -7.31 -2.47
N TYR A 289 -2.69 -7.49 -3.35
CA TYR A 289 -2.50 -7.23 -4.78
C TYR A 289 -2.02 -5.79 -5.05
N ASP A 290 -2.65 -4.78 -4.44
CA ASP A 290 -2.31 -3.36 -4.63
C ASP A 290 -0.96 -2.92 -4.02
N GLN A 291 -0.22 -3.85 -3.41
CA GLN A 291 1.14 -3.67 -2.88
C GLN A 291 2.17 -4.55 -3.62
N SER A 292 1.70 -5.44 -4.48
CA SER A 292 2.53 -6.38 -5.21
C SER A 292 3.32 -5.70 -6.33
N ARG A 293 4.47 -6.28 -6.68
CA ARG A 293 5.22 -5.83 -7.85
C ARG A 293 4.42 -5.96 -9.16
N ASP A 294 3.52 -6.95 -9.22
CA ASP A 294 2.67 -7.18 -10.40
C ASP A 294 1.69 -6.04 -10.63
N PHE A 295 1.25 -5.42 -9.54
CA PHE A 295 0.42 -4.23 -9.57
C PHE A 295 1.22 -2.97 -9.95
N ASP A 296 2.42 -2.79 -9.39
CA ASP A 296 3.34 -1.71 -9.82
C ASP A 296 3.62 -1.78 -11.34
N ASP A 297 3.88 -2.99 -11.85
CA ASP A 297 4.09 -3.26 -13.27
C ASP A 297 2.83 -2.96 -14.11
N PHE A 298 1.65 -3.34 -13.60
CA PHE A 298 0.37 -3.05 -14.24
C PHE A 298 0.11 -1.55 -14.33
N MET A 299 0.27 -0.82 -13.22
CA MET A 299 0.05 0.63 -13.14
C MET A 299 1.06 1.38 -14.01
N THR A 300 2.34 0.98 -14.02
CA THR A 300 3.35 1.56 -14.91
C THR A 300 2.97 1.41 -16.40
N ARG A 301 2.46 0.24 -16.81
CA ARG A 301 1.99 0.04 -18.20
C ARG A 301 0.72 0.84 -18.50
N TYR A 302 -0.19 0.93 -17.53
CA TYR A 302 -1.41 1.75 -17.65
C TYR A 302 -1.06 3.22 -17.88
N PHE A 303 -0.23 3.81 -17.02
CA PHE A 303 0.21 5.20 -17.11
C PHE A 303 0.95 5.52 -18.41
N ARG A 304 1.80 4.60 -18.89
CA ARG A 304 2.43 4.72 -20.21
C ARG A 304 1.40 4.78 -21.35
N ARG A 305 0.41 3.88 -21.36
CA ARG A 305 -0.65 3.86 -22.37
C ARG A 305 -1.57 5.08 -22.30
N LYS A 306 -1.72 5.67 -21.11
CA LYS A 306 -2.44 6.92 -20.89
C LYS A 306 -1.70 8.14 -21.45
N GLY A 307 -0.43 8.05 -21.83
CA GLY A 307 0.35 9.24 -22.22
C GLY A 307 0.79 10.12 -21.03
N PHE A 308 0.67 9.59 -19.81
CA PHE A 308 1.18 10.19 -18.57
C PHE A 308 2.12 9.19 -17.90
N PRO A 309 3.35 9.01 -18.41
CA PRO A 309 4.18 7.81 -18.22
C PRO A 309 4.87 7.75 -16.84
N ILE A 310 4.09 7.84 -15.77
CA ILE A 310 4.56 7.62 -14.40
C ILE A 310 5.05 6.18 -14.26
N ARG A 311 6.20 6.02 -13.61
CA ARG A 311 6.70 4.72 -13.17
C ARG A 311 6.35 4.51 -11.70
N GLN A 312 5.44 3.59 -11.43
CA GLN A 312 5.13 3.14 -10.08
C GLN A 312 6.13 2.06 -9.66
N CYS A 313 6.73 2.19 -8.48
CA CYS A 313 7.73 1.24 -8.00
C CYS A 313 7.92 1.27 -6.48
N SER A 314 8.67 0.28 -5.98
CA SER A 314 9.25 0.31 -4.64
C SER A 314 10.76 0.13 -4.72
N ILE A 315 11.51 1.08 -4.15
CA ILE A 315 12.97 0.98 -4.13
C ILE A 315 13.49 0.10 -2.99
N VAL A 316 12.66 -0.16 -1.97
CA VAL A 316 12.98 -0.97 -0.78
C VAL A 316 12.56 -2.43 -0.89
N ARG A 317 12.02 -2.84 -2.04
CA ARG A 317 11.49 -4.20 -2.29
C ARG A 317 12.46 -5.35 -1.99
N PRO A 318 13.78 -5.24 -2.19
CA PRO A 318 14.70 -6.34 -1.83
C PRO A 318 14.90 -6.55 -0.33
N LEU A 319 14.44 -5.63 0.50
CA LEU A 319 14.69 -5.62 1.93
C LEU A 319 13.65 -6.41 2.72
N SER A 320 14.06 -6.93 3.88
CA SER A 320 13.16 -7.37 4.95
C SER A 320 12.79 -6.18 5.86
N GLU A 321 11.68 -6.26 6.62
CA GLU A 321 11.38 -5.22 7.64
C GLU A 321 12.57 -5.02 8.62
N LEU A 322 13.36 -6.08 8.89
CA LEU A 322 14.55 -6.01 9.75
C LEU A 322 15.63 -5.08 9.16
N LEU A 323 15.96 -5.25 7.88
CA LEU A 323 16.94 -4.39 7.20
C LEU A 323 16.41 -2.96 7.03
N ILE A 324 15.10 -2.79 6.78
CA ILE A 324 14.49 -1.46 6.69
C ILE A 324 14.65 -0.71 8.01
N GLU A 325 14.29 -1.34 9.13
CA GLU A 325 14.44 -0.75 10.46
C GLU A 325 15.91 -0.43 10.76
N ARG A 326 16.84 -1.34 10.42
CA ARG A 326 18.28 -1.16 10.61
C ARG A 326 18.83 0.04 9.83
N ILE A 327 18.54 0.13 8.54
CA ILE A 327 19.06 1.20 7.69
C ILE A 327 18.45 2.52 8.13
N LEU A 328 17.14 2.56 8.38
CA LEU A 328 16.46 3.78 8.85
C LEU A 328 17.06 4.27 10.17
N GLY A 329 17.16 3.40 11.17
CA GLY A 329 17.67 3.76 12.50
C GLY A 329 19.16 4.14 12.53
N ARG A 330 19.99 3.51 11.70
CA ARG A 330 21.45 3.74 11.71
C ARG A 330 21.91 4.82 10.72
N ARG A 331 21.26 4.95 9.56
CA ARG A 331 21.65 5.89 8.51
C ARG A 331 20.90 7.21 8.56
N TYR A 332 19.62 7.16 8.94
CA TYR A 332 18.74 8.33 8.93
C TYR A 332 18.07 8.52 10.29
N PRO A 333 18.84 8.70 11.39
CA PRO A 333 18.30 8.74 12.75
C PRO A 333 17.27 9.87 12.96
N ASP A 334 17.37 10.98 12.22
CA ASP A 334 16.39 12.07 12.29
C ASP A 334 15.04 11.69 11.67
N LEU A 335 15.06 10.94 10.57
CA LEU A 335 13.83 10.40 9.98
C LEU A 335 13.25 9.28 10.84
N PHE A 336 14.11 8.42 11.39
CA PHE A 336 13.72 7.33 12.28
C PHE A 336 12.90 7.81 13.48
N ARG A 337 13.29 8.93 14.11
CA ARG A 337 12.56 9.55 15.23
C ARG A 337 11.10 9.90 14.93
N LEU A 338 10.75 10.07 13.65
CA LEU A 338 9.42 10.41 13.18
C LEU A 338 8.51 9.19 13.02
N GLN A 339 9.08 7.98 13.00
CA GLN A 339 8.40 6.74 12.69
C GLN A 339 7.21 6.51 13.63
N THR A 340 6.05 6.21 13.06
CA THR A 340 4.89 5.74 13.84
C THR A 340 4.11 4.71 13.02
N SER A 341 4.16 3.44 13.45
CA SER A 341 3.47 2.34 12.75
C SER A 341 2.19 1.86 13.44
N CYS A 342 1.85 2.41 14.61
CA CYS A 342 0.74 1.92 15.43
C CYS A 342 -0.61 2.41 14.92
N HIS A 343 -1.51 1.50 14.53
CA HIS A 343 -2.90 1.85 14.16
C HIS A 343 -3.75 2.32 15.37
N ALA A 344 -3.29 2.09 16.60
CA ALA A 344 -3.91 2.56 17.83
C ALA A 344 -3.10 3.70 18.48
N ALA A 345 -2.33 4.45 17.68
CA ALA A 345 -1.57 5.59 18.17
C ALA A 345 -2.49 6.67 18.77
N HIS A 346 -1.93 7.49 19.66
CA HIS A 346 -2.64 8.55 20.35
C HIS A 346 -1.79 9.83 20.40
N LEU A 347 -2.46 10.97 20.58
CA LEU A 347 -1.78 12.24 20.80
C LEU A 347 -1.43 12.38 22.28
N ASP A 348 -0.22 12.82 22.53
CA ASP A 348 0.25 13.33 23.81
C ASP A 348 0.87 14.72 23.56
N GLY A 349 0.12 15.75 23.92
CA GLY A 349 0.38 17.12 23.46
C GLY A 349 0.50 17.21 21.94
N ASN A 350 1.67 17.63 21.46
CA ASN A 350 1.98 17.79 20.03
C ASN A 350 2.66 16.57 19.38
N ARG A 351 2.89 15.48 20.13
CA ARG A 351 3.53 14.27 19.59
C ARG A 351 2.51 13.14 19.48
N VAL A 352 2.59 12.36 18.41
CA VAL A 352 1.88 11.09 18.33
C VAL A 352 2.75 10.00 18.93
N LEU A 353 2.18 9.19 19.83
CA LEU A 353 2.84 8.08 20.49
C LEU A 353 2.19 6.73 20.15
N PRO A 354 2.98 5.65 20.03
CA PRO A 354 2.45 4.32 19.84
C PRO A 354 1.72 3.81 21.09
N CYS A 355 0.80 2.86 20.93
CA CYS A 355 0.09 2.28 22.09
C CYS A 355 0.95 1.32 22.93
N GLY A 356 2.08 0.86 22.38
CA GLY A 356 3.02 -0.07 23.03
C GLY A 356 2.56 -1.53 23.11
N ARG A 357 1.27 -1.83 22.87
CA ARG A 357 0.67 -3.13 23.22
C ARG A 357 0.20 -3.98 22.05
N CYS A 358 -0.22 -3.37 20.93
CA CYS A 358 -0.74 -4.12 19.78
C CYS A 358 0.34 -4.97 19.11
N GLU A 359 -0.05 -5.96 18.30
CA GLU A 359 0.89 -6.83 17.59
C GLU A 359 1.91 -6.03 16.76
N LYS A 360 1.48 -4.99 16.03
CA LYS A 360 2.38 -4.13 15.26
C LYS A 360 3.42 -3.41 16.15
N CYS A 361 3.02 -2.94 17.34
CA CYS A 361 3.95 -2.33 18.30
C CYS A 361 4.97 -3.34 18.81
N GLN A 362 4.52 -4.55 19.15
CA GLN A 362 5.40 -5.63 19.60
C GLN A 362 6.40 -6.00 18.49
N ARG A 363 5.94 -6.09 17.23
CA ARG A 363 6.80 -6.38 16.08
C ARG A 363 7.85 -5.29 15.87
N VAL A 364 7.46 -4.01 15.88
CA VAL A 364 8.41 -2.89 15.73
C VAL A 364 9.43 -2.89 16.87
N MET A 365 9.01 -2.97 18.14
CA MET A 365 9.95 -3.04 19.25
C MET A 365 10.91 -4.24 19.14
N ALA A 366 10.40 -5.40 18.71
CA ALA A 366 11.23 -6.58 18.46
C ALA A 366 12.27 -6.34 17.36
N LEU A 367 11.88 -5.73 16.23
CA LEU A 367 12.80 -5.37 15.15
C LEU A 367 13.87 -4.36 15.60
N MET A 368 13.50 -3.39 16.43
CA MET A 368 14.41 -2.39 17.00
C MET A 368 15.44 -3.06 17.92
N ILE A 369 14.98 -3.84 18.90
CA ILE A 369 15.86 -4.58 19.84
C ILE A 369 16.76 -5.56 19.07
N ALA A 370 16.24 -6.22 18.05
CA ALA A 370 17.02 -7.11 17.20
C ALA A 370 18.09 -6.39 16.35
N ASN A 371 18.07 -5.06 16.29
CA ASN A 371 19.02 -4.21 15.58
C ASN A 371 19.87 -3.33 16.51
N ASP A 372 19.79 -3.53 17.83
CA ASP A 372 20.40 -2.68 18.86
C ASP A 372 19.94 -1.21 18.75
N LEU A 373 18.67 -1.01 18.41
CA LEU A 373 18.02 0.30 18.38
C LEU A 373 17.15 0.48 19.62
N ASP A 374 17.15 1.68 20.18
CA ASP A 374 16.36 2.03 21.36
C ASP A 374 14.90 2.37 20.99
N PRO A 375 13.91 1.58 21.46
CA PRO A 375 12.49 1.87 21.23
C PRO A 375 11.99 3.19 21.82
N THR A 376 12.64 3.73 22.86
CA THR A 376 12.19 4.98 23.51
C THR A 376 12.33 6.19 22.60
N VAL A 377 13.26 6.13 21.64
CA VAL A 377 13.52 7.20 20.66
C VAL A 377 12.26 7.51 19.83
N ILE A 378 11.45 6.49 19.51
CA ILE A 378 10.19 6.65 18.75
C ILE A 378 8.94 6.63 19.64
N GLY A 379 9.12 6.80 20.96
CA GLY A 379 8.04 7.06 21.90
C GLY A 379 7.45 5.83 22.59
N TYR A 380 8.09 4.66 22.52
CA TYR A 380 7.72 3.55 23.41
C TYR A 380 8.17 3.83 24.85
N ARG A 381 7.37 3.43 25.83
CA ARG A 381 7.73 3.57 27.25
C ARG A 381 8.62 2.41 27.68
N ASN A 382 9.45 2.64 28.69
CA ASN A 382 10.26 1.58 29.33
C ASN A 382 9.40 0.39 29.78
N GLU A 383 8.20 0.63 30.32
CA GLU A 383 7.23 -0.41 30.68
C GLU A 383 6.82 -1.29 29.49
N ASP A 384 6.64 -0.70 28.31
CA ASP A 384 6.24 -1.43 27.11
C ASP A 384 7.38 -2.34 26.60
N ILE A 385 8.62 -1.90 26.77
CA ILE A 385 9.84 -2.66 26.44
C ILE A 385 10.01 -3.83 27.43
N LEU A 386 9.91 -3.57 28.74
CA LEU A 386 10.03 -4.58 29.79
C LEU A 386 8.98 -5.70 29.62
N LEU A 387 7.76 -5.36 29.23
CA LEU A 387 6.67 -6.31 29.03
C LEU A 387 6.71 -7.03 27.68
N LEU A 388 7.63 -6.67 26.77
CA LEU A 388 7.67 -7.22 25.41
C LEU A 388 7.86 -8.74 25.42
N ALA A 389 8.80 -9.25 26.22
CA ALA A 389 9.07 -10.68 26.34
C ALA A 389 7.82 -11.49 26.71
N HIS A 390 7.03 -11.00 27.68
CA HIS A 390 5.78 -11.62 28.08
C HIS A 390 4.74 -11.60 26.94
N ARG A 391 4.65 -10.49 26.20
CA ARG A 391 3.66 -10.32 25.13
C ARG A 391 3.99 -11.15 23.88
N LEU A 392 5.27 -11.27 23.51
CA LEU A 392 5.73 -12.10 22.38
C LEU A 392 5.43 -13.59 22.59
N LYS A 393 5.42 -14.08 23.83
CA LYS A 393 5.03 -15.46 24.16
C LYS A 393 3.57 -15.79 23.83
N ARG A 394 2.71 -14.77 23.69
CA ARG A 394 1.26 -14.90 23.51
C ARG A 394 0.76 -14.37 22.18
N THR A 395 1.59 -13.63 21.46
CA THR A 395 1.21 -12.92 20.23
C THR A 395 1.84 -13.59 19.03
N ARG A 396 1.02 -13.98 18.04
CA ARG A 396 1.51 -14.42 16.74
C ARG A 396 1.85 -13.20 15.90
N LEU A 397 3.14 -13.03 15.60
CA LEU A 397 3.59 -11.94 14.72
C LEU A 397 3.09 -12.16 13.28
N ARG A 398 2.55 -11.10 12.68
CA ARG A 398 1.99 -11.08 11.32
C ARG A 398 3.03 -10.60 10.32
N GLN A 399 3.84 -11.53 9.83
CA GLN A 399 4.87 -11.31 8.80
C GLN A 399 5.24 -12.65 8.13
N GLU A 400 6.03 -12.61 7.04
CA GLU A 400 6.58 -13.84 6.44
C GLU A 400 7.27 -14.74 7.49
N GLY A 401 6.98 -16.04 7.43
CA GLY A 401 7.47 -16.97 8.46
C GLY A 401 9.00 -17.09 8.54
N ALA A 402 9.72 -16.78 7.45
CA ALA A 402 11.18 -16.73 7.48
C ALA A 402 11.71 -15.54 8.30
N ALA A 403 11.15 -14.35 8.10
CA ALA A 403 11.47 -13.14 8.86
C ALA A 403 11.16 -13.33 10.34
N VAL A 404 9.97 -13.85 10.70
CA VAL A 404 9.62 -14.10 12.11
C VAL A 404 10.60 -15.06 12.77
N ARG A 405 10.97 -16.16 12.11
CA ARG A 405 11.94 -17.13 12.68
C ARG A 405 13.32 -16.51 12.89
N HIS A 406 13.80 -15.72 11.94
CA HIS A 406 15.10 -15.08 12.07
C HIS A 406 15.09 -13.96 13.11
N LEU A 407 14.03 -13.16 13.17
CA LEU A 407 13.83 -12.18 14.23
C LEU A 407 13.87 -12.86 15.61
N CYS A 408 13.13 -13.95 15.78
CA CYS A 408 13.19 -14.73 17.02
C CYS A 408 14.60 -15.28 17.30
N HIS A 409 15.32 -15.75 16.29
CA HIS A 409 16.72 -16.19 16.44
C HIS A 409 17.62 -15.06 16.96
N LEU A 410 17.51 -13.85 16.41
CA LEU A 410 18.28 -12.67 16.84
C LEU A 410 17.92 -12.22 18.25
N LEU A 411 16.63 -12.24 18.62
CA LEU A 411 16.19 -11.93 19.98
C LEU A 411 16.71 -12.96 20.98
N TRP A 412 16.61 -14.25 20.67
CA TRP A 412 17.13 -15.32 21.53
C TRP A 412 18.64 -15.18 21.77
N ARG A 413 19.41 -14.87 20.73
CA ARG A 413 20.87 -14.66 20.85
C ARG A 413 21.23 -13.50 21.76
N ARG A 414 20.37 -12.48 21.85
CA ARG A 414 20.56 -11.33 22.76
C ARG A 414 20.13 -11.66 24.18
N ASN A 415 18.94 -12.21 24.32
CA ASN A 415 18.39 -12.62 25.61
C ASN A 415 17.43 -13.81 25.40
N PRO A 416 17.83 -15.04 25.77
CA PRO A 416 17.00 -16.24 25.66
C PRO A 416 15.64 -16.13 26.37
N GLU A 417 15.53 -15.32 27.43
CA GLU A 417 14.29 -15.17 28.22
C GLU A 417 13.18 -14.42 27.48
N MET A 418 13.52 -13.69 26.40
CA MET A 418 12.57 -12.94 25.58
C MET A 418 11.55 -13.84 24.87
N LEU A 419 11.88 -15.12 24.68
CA LEU A 419 11.09 -16.05 23.89
C LEU A 419 10.70 -17.30 24.71
N PRO A 420 9.66 -18.03 24.30
CA PRO A 420 9.33 -19.30 24.94
C PRO A 420 10.31 -20.40 24.48
N GLY A 421 10.69 -21.28 25.42
CA GLY A 421 11.45 -22.50 25.15
C GLY A 421 12.97 -22.39 25.39
N ASN A 422 13.60 -23.55 25.61
CA ASN A 422 15.01 -23.64 26.01
C ASN A 422 15.97 -23.89 24.84
N ARG A 423 15.47 -23.82 23.59
CA ARG A 423 16.27 -24.09 22.39
C ARG A 423 16.27 -22.87 21.46
N PRO A 424 17.40 -22.55 20.81
CA PRO A 424 17.47 -21.44 19.89
C PRO A 424 16.53 -21.65 18.69
N PRO A 425 15.74 -20.63 18.29
CA PRO A 425 15.01 -20.65 17.04
C PRO A 425 15.95 -20.84 15.86
N ARG A 426 15.49 -21.57 14.84
CA ARG A 426 16.27 -21.81 13.61
C ARG A 426 16.46 -20.50 12.86
N SER A 427 17.73 -20.14 12.59
CA SER A 427 18.06 -18.98 11.79
C SER A 427 17.59 -19.11 10.33
N ARG A 428 17.20 -17.98 9.74
CA ARG A 428 16.98 -17.79 8.30
C ARG A 428 17.87 -16.63 7.85
N ALA A 429 19.15 -16.92 7.64
CA ALA A 429 20.16 -15.92 7.36
C ALA A 429 19.83 -15.06 6.13
N GLU A 430 19.07 -15.58 5.16
CA GLU A 430 18.64 -14.85 3.97
C GLU A 430 17.88 -13.54 4.27
N ILE A 431 17.32 -13.38 5.47
CA ILE A 431 16.61 -12.18 5.93
C ILE A 431 17.56 -10.98 6.11
N GLU A 432 18.85 -11.25 6.29
CA GLU A 432 19.93 -10.26 6.45
C GLU A 432 20.57 -9.84 5.11
N TYR A 433 20.12 -10.41 3.99
CA TYR A 433 20.66 -10.12 2.65
C TYR A 433 19.67 -9.30 1.83
N LEU A 434 20.18 -8.60 0.81
CA LEU A 434 19.33 -8.10 -0.27
C LEU A 434 18.83 -9.29 -1.09
N ARG A 435 17.51 -9.47 -1.17
CA ARG A 435 16.91 -10.65 -1.79
C ARG A 435 16.37 -10.31 -3.18
N PHE A 436 16.83 -11.07 -4.16
CA PHE A 436 16.35 -10.99 -5.54
C PHE A 436 15.77 -12.31 -6.04
N ASP A 437 14.58 -12.24 -6.61
CA ASP A 437 13.95 -13.35 -7.31
C ASP A 437 12.94 -12.86 -8.35
N ARG A 438 12.51 -13.75 -9.23
CA ARG A 438 11.62 -13.38 -10.35
C ARG A 438 10.19 -13.04 -9.92
N GLU A 439 9.77 -13.45 -8.73
CA GLU A 439 8.41 -13.36 -8.25
C GLU A 439 8.21 -12.16 -7.33
N HIS A 440 9.03 -12.02 -6.28
CA HIS A 440 8.81 -11.06 -5.20
C HIS A 440 9.59 -9.77 -5.39
N SER A 441 10.88 -9.89 -5.74
CA SER A 441 11.80 -8.76 -5.83
C SER A 441 12.72 -8.89 -7.04
N PRO A 442 12.20 -8.74 -8.27
CA PRO A 442 13.07 -8.69 -9.44
C PRO A 442 13.81 -7.34 -9.48
N LEU A 443 15.01 -7.33 -10.04
CA LEU A 443 15.89 -6.16 -9.99
C LEU A 443 15.32 -4.94 -10.75
N ASP A 444 14.48 -5.20 -11.74
CA ASP A 444 13.78 -4.18 -12.51
C ASP A 444 12.73 -3.40 -11.70
N THR A 445 12.40 -3.82 -10.47
CA THR A 445 11.55 -2.99 -9.59
C THR A 445 12.25 -1.67 -9.20
N ILE A 446 13.58 -1.66 -9.08
CA ILE A 446 14.35 -0.44 -8.85
C ILE A 446 14.66 0.24 -10.20
N PRO A 447 14.38 1.55 -10.36
CA PRO A 447 14.63 2.27 -11.61
C PRO A 447 16.10 2.13 -12.05
N PRO A 448 16.37 1.78 -13.32
CA PRO A 448 17.74 1.55 -13.80
C PRO A 448 18.73 2.69 -13.50
N PRO A 449 18.38 3.99 -13.65
CA PRO A 449 19.33 5.08 -13.41
C PRO A 449 19.84 5.17 -11.97
N ILE A 450 19.03 4.75 -10.99
CA ILE A 450 19.34 4.92 -9.56
C ILE A 450 19.79 3.62 -8.90
N ARG A 451 19.58 2.48 -9.57
CA ARG A 451 19.74 1.13 -9.02
C ARG A 451 21.09 0.90 -8.36
N GLY A 452 22.19 1.27 -9.02
CA GLY A 452 23.53 1.09 -8.47
C GLY A 452 23.71 1.84 -7.14
N SER A 453 23.29 3.11 -7.10
CA SER A 453 23.42 3.96 -5.90
C SER A 453 22.54 3.46 -4.74
N VAL A 454 21.28 3.11 -5.03
CA VAL A 454 20.35 2.56 -4.03
C VAL A 454 20.90 1.27 -3.42
N LEU A 455 21.36 0.32 -4.24
CA LEU A 455 21.89 -0.95 -3.75
C LEU A 455 23.16 -0.79 -2.93
N ARG A 456 24.07 0.12 -3.33
CA ARG A 456 25.28 0.41 -2.54
C ARG A 456 24.96 0.94 -1.15
N ILE A 457 23.92 1.78 -1.00
CA ILE A 457 23.49 2.25 0.32
C ILE A 457 22.97 1.08 1.15
N MET A 458 22.08 0.26 0.58
CA MET A 458 21.46 -0.87 1.28
C MET A 458 22.50 -1.93 1.69
N LEU A 459 23.49 -2.21 0.84
CA LEU A 459 24.54 -3.20 1.09
C LEU A 459 25.42 -2.88 2.28
N LYS A 460 25.56 -1.60 2.67
CA LYS A 460 26.32 -1.23 3.88
C LYS A 460 25.72 -1.79 5.17
N TYR A 461 24.47 -2.26 5.13
CA TYR A 461 23.72 -2.73 6.30
C TYR A 461 23.20 -4.16 6.15
N ALA A 462 23.52 -4.82 5.03
CA ALA A 462 23.14 -6.19 4.73
C ALA A 462 24.39 -7.08 4.67
N GLU A 463 24.23 -8.37 4.91
CA GLU A 463 25.33 -9.37 4.86
C GLU A 463 25.78 -9.68 3.43
N GLY A 464 25.05 -9.21 2.43
CA GLY A 464 25.37 -9.35 1.01
C GLY A 464 24.13 -9.36 0.13
N ILE A 465 24.26 -9.95 -1.05
CA ILE A 465 23.14 -10.18 -1.98
C ILE A 465 22.92 -11.67 -2.14
N VAL A 466 21.66 -12.09 -2.12
CA VAL A 466 21.27 -13.45 -2.51
C VAL A 466 20.25 -13.41 -3.62
N ARG A 467 20.36 -14.40 -4.51
CA ARG A 467 19.37 -14.66 -5.56
C ARG A 467 18.74 -16.02 -5.41
N ARG A 468 17.44 -16.10 -5.65
CA ARG A 468 16.72 -17.38 -5.62
C ARG A 468 16.95 -18.16 -6.91
N ARG A 469 17.46 -19.39 -6.79
CA ARG A 469 17.44 -20.41 -7.85
C ARG A 469 16.69 -21.65 -7.35
N GLY A 470 15.51 -21.88 -7.90
CA GLY A 470 14.59 -22.91 -7.38
C GLY A 470 14.23 -22.64 -5.92
N ARG A 471 14.55 -23.59 -5.03
CA ARG A 471 14.28 -23.49 -3.59
C ARG A 471 15.47 -22.97 -2.76
N ARG A 472 16.58 -22.60 -3.39
CA ARG A 472 17.81 -22.18 -2.70
C ARG A 472 18.12 -20.71 -2.95
N TRP A 473 18.66 -20.06 -1.92
CA TRP A 473 19.31 -18.76 -2.01
C TRP A 473 20.78 -18.98 -2.32
N ILE A 474 21.27 -18.31 -3.36
CA ILE A 474 22.67 -18.39 -3.79
C ILE A 474 23.28 -16.99 -3.64
N PRO A 475 24.41 -16.85 -2.94
CA PRO A 475 25.15 -15.59 -2.88
C PRO A 475 25.52 -15.09 -4.28
N CYS A 476 25.51 -13.77 -4.44
CA CYS A 476 25.96 -13.10 -5.65
C CYS A 476 26.58 -11.76 -5.27
N ASP A 477 27.43 -11.22 -6.15
CA ASP A 477 27.99 -9.89 -5.97
C ASP A 477 27.15 -8.81 -6.68
N LEU A 478 27.47 -7.56 -6.38
CA LEU A 478 26.76 -6.39 -6.93
C LEU A 478 26.95 -6.26 -8.44
N GLN A 479 28.15 -6.57 -8.95
CA GLN A 479 28.45 -6.45 -10.37
C GLN A 479 27.66 -7.50 -11.18
N GLU A 480 27.68 -8.76 -10.77
CA GLU A 480 26.87 -9.84 -11.37
C GLU A 480 25.38 -9.47 -11.36
N THR A 481 24.91 -8.92 -10.23
CA THR A 481 23.51 -8.49 -10.08
C THR A 481 23.15 -7.39 -11.09
N LEU A 482 24.00 -6.38 -11.24
CA LEU A 482 23.77 -5.26 -12.15
C LEU A 482 23.88 -5.66 -13.63
N GLU A 483 24.84 -6.52 -13.99
CA GLU A 483 25.05 -7.01 -15.35
C GLU A 483 23.89 -7.85 -15.84
N ARG A 484 23.47 -8.86 -15.07
CA ARG A 484 22.31 -9.71 -15.41
C ARG A 484 21.00 -8.93 -15.48
N GLY A 485 20.87 -7.89 -14.67
CA GLY A 485 19.73 -6.97 -14.75
C GLY A 485 19.58 -6.25 -16.09
N ARG A 486 20.65 -6.16 -16.87
CA ARG A 486 20.63 -5.64 -18.25
C ARG A 486 20.16 -6.71 -19.23
N GLU A 487 20.58 -7.96 -19.04
CA GLU A 487 20.18 -9.10 -19.89
C GLU A 487 18.70 -9.47 -19.76
N ASP A 488 18.17 -9.53 -18.53
CA ASP A 488 16.76 -9.85 -18.28
C ASP A 488 15.82 -8.75 -18.81
N ARG A 489 16.30 -7.50 -18.93
CA ARG A 489 15.56 -6.39 -19.54
C ARG A 489 15.43 -6.55 -21.06
N GLY A 490 16.51 -6.91 -21.76
CA GLY A 490 16.48 -7.13 -23.22
C GLY A 490 15.44 -8.17 -23.62
N LYS A 491 15.36 -9.28 -22.87
CA LYS A 491 14.37 -10.35 -23.13
C LYS A 491 12.92 -9.97 -22.81
N ARG A 492 12.68 -9.04 -21.89
CA ARG A 492 11.33 -8.56 -21.56
C ARG A 492 10.84 -7.47 -22.50
N GLU A 493 11.74 -6.64 -23.03
CA GLU A 493 11.40 -5.63 -24.04
C GLU A 493 11.09 -6.30 -25.40
N GLU A 494 11.72 -7.43 -25.75
CA GLU A 494 11.38 -8.24 -26.93
C GLU A 494 10.06 -9.04 -26.80
N GLN A 495 9.59 -9.28 -25.58
CA GLN A 495 8.37 -10.07 -25.29
C GLN A 495 7.16 -9.21 -24.88
N ALA A 496 7.29 -7.88 -24.94
CA ALA A 496 6.19 -6.98 -24.66
C ALA A 496 5.38 -6.72 -25.95
N PRO A 497 4.09 -7.09 -26.03
CA PRO A 497 3.21 -6.60 -27.09
C PRO A 497 2.96 -5.09 -27.00
#